data_AF-A0A973DDV4-F1
#
_entry.id   AF-A0A973DDV4-F1
#
_cell.length_a   1.000
_cell.length_b   1.000
_cell.length_c   1.000
_cell.angle_alpha   90.00
_cell.angle_beta   90.00
_cell.angle_gamma   90.00
#
_symmetry.space_group_name_H-M   'P 1'
#
loop_
_entity.id
_entity.type
_entity.pdbx_description
1 polymer ?
#
loop_
_entity_poly.entity_id
_entity_poly.type
_entity_poly.pdbx_seq_one_letter_code
_entity_poly.pdbx_strand_id
1 'polypeptide(L)'
;MFLEAMIKVGQNAQRLTTDEILKVIWSDPFVQDYIVELNTNQQLKQGKLGNGGDMPEAGESWLNFKKAVKGADNFPSDKVNLFFSGEFFDTFDIEVLNNGFLIVANTAIYGRDFQTIYGFDILGLNEENLQKLINFIREDYQEELARRLLEM
;
A
#
# COMPACT_ATOMS: atom_id res chain seq x y z
N MET A 1 16.68 30.62 -24.69
CA MET A 1 17.03 29.60 -23.68
C MET A 1 16.28 29.77 -22.34
N PHE A 2 16.57 30.76 -21.48
CA PHE A 2 15.89 30.86 -20.17
C PHE A 2 14.37 31.17 -20.27
N LEU A 3 14.00 32.14 -21.11
CA LEU A 3 12.59 32.53 -21.31
C LEU A 3 11.75 31.42 -21.96
N GLU A 4 12.34 30.65 -22.88
CA GLU A 4 11.68 29.51 -23.53
C GLU A 4 11.46 28.35 -22.54
N ALA A 5 12.43 28.09 -21.66
CA ALA A 5 12.26 27.12 -20.58
C ALA A 5 11.12 27.54 -19.64
N MET A 6 11.04 28.83 -19.27
CA MET A 6 9.93 29.34 -18.44
C MET A 6 8.57 29.24 -19.13
N ILE A 7 8.49 29.52 -20.42
CA ILE A 7 7.25 29.38 -21.20
C ILE A 7 6.83 27.91 -21.27
N LYS A 8 7.79 27.00 -21.48
CA LYS A 8 7.54 25.55 -21.51
C LYS A 8 7.01 25.04 -20.17
N VAL A 9 7.63 25.45 -19.06
CA VAL A 9 7.18 25.12 -17.70
C VAL A 9 5.77 25.67 -17.44
N GLY A 10 5.50 26.91 -17.85
CA GLY A 10 4.16 27.50 -17.71
C GLY A 10 3.09 26.77 -18.53
N GLN A 11 3.41 26.32 -19.74
CA GLN A 11 2.50 25.55 -20.59
C GLN A 11 2.26 24.12 -20.07
N ASN A 12 3.30 23.49 -19.51
CA ASN A 12 3.19 22.17 -18.89
C ASN A 12 2.36 22.27 -17.59
N ALA A 13 2.63 23.26 -16.74
CA ALA A 13 1.85 23.50 -15.54
C ALA A 13 0.37 23.82 -15.82
N GLN A 14 0.06 24.49 -16.93
CA GLN A 14 -1.33 24.73 -17.37
C GLN A 14 -2.04 23.46 -17.86
N ARG A 15 -1.30 22.43 -18.27
CA ARG A 15 -1.85 21.18 -18.81
C ARG A 15 -1.97 20.09 -17.76
N LEU A 16 -1.18 20.13 -16.69
CA LEU A 16 -1.25 19.12 -15.63
C LEU A 16 -2.59 19.19 -14.89
N THR A 17 -3.34 18.11 -15.01
CA THR A 17 -4.50 17.83 -14.17
C THR A 17 -4.06 17.20 -12.84
N THR A 18 -4.88 17.35 -11.80
CA THR A 18 -4.64 16.66 -10.51
C THR A 18 -4.45 15.16 -10.70
N ASP A 19 -5.23 14.55 -11.59
CA ASP A 19 -5.17 13.12 -11.90
C ASP A 19 -3.82 12.71 -12.49
N GLU A 20 -3.23 13.53 -13.36
CA GLU A 20 -1.89 13.27 -13.92
C GLU A 20 -0.80 13.39 -12.85
N ILE A 21 -0.89 14.38 -11.95
CA ILE A 21 0.02 14.51 -10.80
C ILE A 21 -0.07 13.26 -9.92
N LEU A 22 -1.28 12.89 -9.54
CA LEU A 22 -1.56 11.75 -8.68
C LEU A 22 -1.06 10.46 -9.32
N LYS A 23 -1.32 10.26 -10.62
CA LYS A 23 -0.81 9.09 -11.36
C LYS A 23 0.71 9.00 -11.32
N VAL A 24 1.43 10.11 -11.46
CA VAL A 24 2.91 10.13 -11.35
C VAL A 24 3.35 9.73 -9.94
N ILE A 25 2.69 10.24 -8.89
CA ILE A 25 2.98 9.89 -7.50
C ILE A 25 2.72 8.39 -7.26
N TRP A 26 1.57 7.88 -7.68
CA TRP A 26 1.21 6.46 -7.49
C TRP A 26 2.05 5.50 -8.32
N SER A 27 2.66 5.97 -9.41
CA SER A 27 3.55 5.16 -10.25
C SER A 27 4.98 5.10 -9.72
N ASP A 28 5.31 5.85 -8.66
CA ASP A 28 6.66 5.83 -8.12
C ASP A 28 6.90 4.61 -7.22
N PRO A 29 7.95 3.80 -7.49
CA PRO A 29 8.23 2.60 -6.72
C PRO A 29 8.40 2.87 -5.22
N PHE A 30 8.99 3.99 -4.81
CA PHE A 30 9.15 4.30 -3.39
C PHE A 30 7.81 4.55 -2.69
N VAL A 31 6.87 5.18 -3.40
CA VAL A 31 5.52 5.39 -2.90
C VAL A 31 4.77 4.06 -2.83
N GLN A 32 4.89 3.21 -3.85
CA GLN A 32 4.26 1.90 -3.88
C GLN A 32 4.77 0.99 -2.75
N ASP A 33 6.09 0.89 -2.58
CA ASP A 33 6.73 0.14 -1.50
C ASP A 33 6.23 0.64 -0.13
N TYR A 34 6.11 1.96 0.05
CA TYR A 34 5.61 2.53 1.28
C TYR A 34 4.12 2.22 1.53
N ILE A 35 3.28 2.23 0.49
CA ILE A 35 1.87 1.81 0.59
C ILE A 35 1.78 0.34 1.03
N VAL A 36 2.59 -0.54 0.42
CA VAL A 36 2.65 -1.96 0.77
C VAL A 36 3.13 -2.14 2.22
N GLU A 37 4.19 -1.45 2.64
CA GLU A 37 4.70 -1.46 4.01
C GLU A 37 3.64 -1.04 5.03
N LEU A 38 2.88 0.01 4.73
CA LEU A 38 1.81 0.51 5.58
C LEU A 38 0.68 -0.50 5.74
N ASN A 39 0.20 -1.11 4.65
CA ASN A 39 -0.86 -2.12 4.72
C ASN A 39 -0.38 -3.42 5.39
N THR A 40 0.84 -3.85 5.10
CA THR A 40 1.34 -5.14 5.56
C THR A 40 1.92 -5.06 6.98
N ASN A 41 3.06 -4.37 7.13
CA ASN A 41 3.87 -4.41 8.35
C ASN A 41 3.33 -3.52 9.46
N GLN A 42 2.73 -2.39 9.10
CA GLN A 42 2.18 -1.45 10.08
C GLN A 42 0.69 -1.65 10.40
N GLN A 43 -0.03 -2.48 9.61
CA GLN A 43 -1.47 -2.71 9.79
C GLN A 43 -1.80 -4.20 9.98
N LEU A 44 -1.66 -5.03 8.95
CA LEU A 44 -2.06 -6.43 9.01
C LEU A 44 -1.25 -7.22 10.04
N LYS A 45 0.06 -6.99 10.14
CA LYS A 45 0.91 -7.60 11.18
C LYS A 45 0.45 -7.28 12.61
N GLN A 46 -0.23 -6.15 12.80
CA GLN A 46 -0.81 -5.71 14.07
C GLN A 46 -2.26 -6.17 14.26
N GLY A 47 -2.80 -6.96 13.31
CA GLY A 47 -4.18 -7.42 13.32
C GLY A 47 -5.18 -6.30 13.05
N LYS A 48 -4.83 -5.30 12.23
CA LYS A 48 -5.72 -4.19 11.85
C LYS A 48 -6.18 -4.32 10.39
N LEU A 49 -7.41 -3.91 10.13
CA LEU A 49 -8.03 -3.88 8.80
C LEU A 49 -8.02 -2.46 8.20
N GLY A 50 -8.16 -2.37 6.89
CA GLY A 50 -8.22 -1.11 6.13
C GLY A 50 -9.45 -0.26 6.43
N ASN A 51 -10.52 -0.84 6.96
CA ASN A 51 -11.67 -0.10 7.47
C ASN A 51 -11.47 0.43 8.91
N GLY A 52 -10.28 0.24 9.51
CA GLY A 52 -9.96 0.61 10.89
C GLY A 52 -10.36 -0.42 11.95
N GLY A 53 -11.06 -1.49 11.54
CA GLY A 53 -11.43 -2.61 12.40
C GLY A 53 -10.26 -3.49 12.82
N ASP A 54 -10.55 -4.41 13.72
CA ASP A 54 -9.61 -5.44 14.16
C ASP A 54 -9.86 -6.76 13.44
N MET A 55 -8.76 -7.45 13.14
CA MET A 55 -8.80 -8.87 12.81
C MET A 55 -9.34 -9.67 14.00
N PRO A 56 -10.02 -10.80 13.75
CA PRO A 56 -10.55 -11.63 14.82
C PRO A 56 -9.41 -12.21 15.68
N GLU A 57 -9.77 -12.61 16.90
CA GLU A 57 -8.89 -13.35 17.80
C GLU A 57 -8.39 -14.66 17.14
N ALA A 58 -7.14 -15.01 17.45
CA ALA A 58 -6.46 -16.21 16.98
C ALA A 58 -7.08 -17.46 17.62
N GLY A 59 -8.14 -17.98 17.02
CA GLY A 59 -8.75 -19.25 17.41
C GLY A 59 -7.89 -20.47 17.05
N GLU A 60 -8.29 -21.63 17.57
CA GLU A 60 -7.57 -22.90 17.35
C GLU A 60 -7.40 -23.25 15.86
N SER A 61 -8.43 -22.97 15.03
CA SER A 61 -8.39 -23.18 13.57
C SER A 61 -7.26 -22.38 12.91
N TRP A 62 -7.11 -21.11 13.29
CA TRP A 62 -6.04 -20.25 12.80
C TRP A 62 -4.67 -20.76 13.25
N LEU A 63 -4.52 -21.08 14.53
CA LEU A 63 -3.27 -21.59 15.08
C LEU A 63 -2.85 -22.92 14.44
N ASN A 64 -3.80 -23.80 14.18
CA ASN A 64 -3.55 -25.06 13.49
C ASN A 64 -3.15 -24.85 12.02
N PHE A 65 -3.82 -23.91 11.34
CA PHE A 65 -3.45 -23.52 9.99
C PHE A 65 -2.03 -22.92 9.95
N LYS A 66 -1.72 -22.00 10.87
CA LYS A 66 -0.38 -21.41 11.01
C LYS A 66 0.70 -22.46 11.22
N LYS A 67 0.47 -23.46 12.08
CA LYS A 67 1.40 -24.59 12.28
C LYS A 67 1.56 -25.49 11.05
N ALA A 68 0.55 -25.56 10.19
CA ALA A 68 0.58 -26.39 8.98
C ALA A 68 1.32 -25.71 7.82
N VAL A 69 1.39 -24.37 7.79
CA VAL A 69 2.18 -23.63 6.81
C VAL A 69 3.67 -23.80 7.12
N LYS A 70 4.43 -24.35 6.17
CA LYS A 70 5.88 -24.53 6.32
C LYS A 70 6.58 -23.18 6.37
N GLY A 71 7.51 -23.03 7.30
CA GLY A 71 8.25 -21.77 7.47
C GLY A 71 7.44 -20.67 8.16
N ALA A 72 6.26 -20.97 8.71
CA ALA A 72 5.50 -20.00 9.48
C ALA A 72 6.30 -19.56 10.73
N ASP A 73 6.42 -18.26 10.92
CA ASP A 73 7.12 -17.67 12.04
C ASP A 73 6.31 -17.79 13.35
N ASN A 74 7.00 -17.86 14.47
CA ASN A 74 6.43 -18.09 15.79
C ASN A 74 5.95 -16.81 16.49
N PHE A 75 5.74 -15.72 15.73
CA PHE A 75 5.21 -14.47 16.28
C PHE A 75 3.91 -14.72 17.05
N PRO A 76 3.91 -14.52 18.37
CA PRO A 76 2.70 -14.61 19.17
C PRO A 76 1.89 -13.33 18.92
N SER A 77 0.69 -13.51 18.40
CA SER A 77 -0.35 -12.48 18.42
C SER A 77 -1.61 -13.15 18.92
N ASP A 78 -2.29 -12.44 19.81
CA ASP A 78 -3.66 -12.69 20.24
C ASP A 78 -4.64 -12.63 19.05
N LYS A 79 -4.30 -11.86 18.01
CA LYS A 79 -5.11 -11.70 16.80
C LYS A 79 -4.54 -12.40 15.58
N VAL A 80 -5.42 -12.64 14.60
CA VAL A 80 -5.00 -13.02 13.25
C VAL A 80 -4.25 -11.86 12.61
N ASN A 81 -3.09 -12.12 12.02
CA ASN A 81 -2.24 -11.08 11.43
C ASN A 81 -1.74 -11.38 10.00
N LEU A 82 -2.17 -12.51 9.42
CA LEU A 82 -1.81 -12.96 8.06
C LEU A 82 -0.31 -13.14 7.78
N PHE A 83 0.55 -12.95 8.78
CA PHE A 83 1.98 -13.12 8.68
C PHE A 83 2.39 -14.53 9.13
N PHE A 84 2.62 -15.39 8.15
CA PHE A 84 3.14 -16.74 8.32
C PHE A 84 4.64 -16.77 8.04
N SER A 85 5.05 -17.19 6.84
CA SER A 85 6.44 -17.21 6.36
C SER A 85 6.90 -15.89 5.73
N GLY A 86 5.96 -14.95 5.53
CA GLY A 86 6.16 -13.74 4.72
C GLY A 86 5.63 -13.86 3.29
N GLU A 87 5.47 -15.09 2.76
CA GLU A 87 5.12 -15.29 1.35
C GLU A 87 3.82 -14.58 0.92
N PHE A 88 2.82 -14.49 1.79
CA PHE A 88 1.60 -13.73 1.47
C PHE A 88 1.88 -12.24 1.30
N PHE A 89 2.73 -11.67 2.16
CA PHE A 89 3.08 -10.25 2.13
C PHE A 89 3.92 -9.94 0.89
N ASP A 90 4.74 -10.88 0.43
CA ASP A 90 5.52 -10.75 -0.80
C ASP A 90 4.66 -10.70 -2.08
N THR A 91 3.36 -10.99 -1.99
CA THR A 91 2.43 -10.90 -3.13
C THR A 91 1.70 -9.56 -3.24
N PHE A 92 1.92 -8.65 -2.30
CA PHE A 92 1.28 -7.34 -2.33
C PHE A 92 1.89 -6.48 -3.44
N ASP A 93 1.02 -5.84 -4.20
CA ASP A 93 1.38 -4.96 -5.30
C ASP A 93 0.37 -3.82 -5.43
N ILE A 94 0.71 -2.79 -6.21
CA ILE A 94 -0.08 -1.59 -6.42
C ILE A 94 -0.52 -1.48 -7.88
N GLU A 95 -1.83 -1.57 -8.11
CA GLU A 95 -2.41 -1.22 -9.41
C GLU A 95 -2.73 0.27 -9.46
N VAL A 96 -2.01 1.01 -10.31
CA VAL A 96 -2.22 2.45 -10.49
C VAL A 96 -3.45 2.71 -11.36
N LEU A 97 -4.37 3.51 -10.83
CA LEU A 97 -5.55 4.00 -11.55
C LEU A 97 -5.34 5.48 -11.93
N ASN A 98 -6.22 5.99 -12.80
CA ASN A 98 -6.14 7.41 -13.19
C ASN A 98 -6.41 8.36 -12.02
N ASN A 99 -7.20 7.95 -11.04
CA ASN A 99 -7.64 8.78 -9.91
C ASN A 99 -7.22 8.20 -8.54
N GLY A 100 -6.27 7.26 -8.50
CA GLY A 100 -5.91 6.57 -7.28
C GLY A 100 -5.07 5.33 -7.51
N PHE A 101 -5.13 4.41 -6.57
CA PHE A 101 -4.47 3.12 -6.66
C PHE A 101 -5.34 2.04 -5.99
N LEU A 102 -5.07 0.79 -6.32
CA LEU A 102 -5.62 -0.38 -5.62
C LEU A 102 -4.45 -1.20 -5.05
N ILE A 103 -4.62 -1.67 -3.82
CA ILE A 103 -3.74 -2.67 -3.25
C ILE A 103 -4.27 -4.03 -3.68
N VAL A 104 -3.43 -4.82 -4.34
CA VAL A 104 -3.76 -6.18 -4.78
C VAL A 104 -2.81 -7.18 -4.13
N ALA A 105 -3.27 -8.42 -3.96
CA ALA A 105 -2.44 -9.50 -3.43
C ALA A 105 -2.98 -10.86 -3.88
N ASN A 106 -2.14 -11.91 -3.84
CA ASN A 106 -2.61 -13.28 -4.02
C ASN A 106 -3.19 -13.83 -2.71
N THR A 107 -4.47 -13.55 -2.50
CA THR A 107 -5.18 -13.92 -1.26
C THR A 107 -5.43 -15.42 -1.13
N ALA A 108 -5.26 -16.19 -2.20
CA ALA A 108 -5.43 -17.64 -2.23
C ALA A 108 -4.10 -18.43 -2.16
N ILE A 109 -2.98 -17.76 -1.85
CA ILE A 109 -1.62 -18.35 -1.90
C ILE A 109 -1.46 -19.67 -1.13
N TYR A 110 -2.18 -19.84 -0.02
CA TYR A 110 -2.11 -21.06 0.80
C TYR A 110 -3.30 -22.01 0.58
N GLY A 111 -3.92 -21.97 -0.61
CA GLY A 111 -5.07 -22.82 -0.95
C GLY A 111 -6.37 -22.45 -0.23
N ARG A 112 -6.40 -21.30 0.45
CA ARG A 112 -7.59 -20.68 1.03
C ARG A 112 -7.56 -19.20 0.69
N ASP A 113 -8.68 -18.68 0.21
CA ASP A 113 -8.80 -17.27 -0.09
C ASP A 113 -9.08 -16.46 1.19
N PHE A 114 -8.11 -15.62 1.57
CA PHE A 114 -8.23 -14.73 2.72
C PHE A 114 -9.31 -13.65 2.55
N GLN A 115 -9.63 -13.21 1.33
CA GLN A 115 -10.74 -12.27 1.13
C GLN A 115 -12.08 -12.89 1.49
N THR A 116 -12.29 -14.16 1.10
CA THR A 116 -13.51 -14.90 1.48
C THR A 116 -13.64 -15.07 3.00
N ILE A 117 -12.52 -15.18 3.73
CA ILE A 117 -12.51 -15.45 5.18
C ILE A 117 -12.58 -14.16 6.01
N TYR A 118 -11.80 -13.14 5.65
CA TYR A 118 -11.59 -11.94 6.45
C TYR A 118 -12.16 -10.67 5.81
N GLY A 119 -12.66 -10.75 4.58
CA GLY A 119 -13.21 -9.63 3.83
C GLY A 119 -12.18 -8.91 2.97
N PHE A 120 -12.66 -7.95 2.18
CA PHE A 120 -11.83 -7.13 1.28
C PHE A 120 -10.95 -6.12 2.03
N ASP A 121 -11.31 -5.78 3.27
CA ASP A 121 -10.61 -4.78 4.07
C ASP A 121 -9.18 -5.21 4.48
N ILE A 122 -8.76 -6.44 4.17
CA ILE A 122 -7.34 -6.82 4.27
C ILE A 122 -6.49 -6.08 3.24
N LEU A 123 -7.07 -5.64 2.11
CA LEU A 123 -6.41 -4.89 1.05
C LEU A 123 -6.86 -3.42 1.08
N GLY A 124 -6.17 -2.61 1.87
CA GLY A 124 -6.49 -1.19 2.02
C GLY A 124 -5.79 -0.53 3.20
N LEU A 125 -5.65 0.79 3.14
CA LEU A 125 -5.11 1.58 4.25
C LEU A 125 -6.25 2.11 5.11
N ASN A 126 -6.13 1.94 6.42
CA ASN A 126 -6.98 2.65 7.37
C ASN A 126 -6.61 4.14 7.43
N GLU A 127 -7.44 4.93 8.12
CA GLU A 127 -7.29 6.38 8.19
C GLU A 127 -5.93 6.81 8.75
N GLU A 128 -5.43 6.11 9.77
CA GLU A 128 -4.11 6.40 10.37
C GLU A 128 -2.99 6.22 9.34
N ASN A 129 -2.98 5.09 8.63
CA ASN A 129 -1.94 4.79 7.64
C ASN A 129 -2.10 5.61 6.37
N LEU A 130 -3.32 5.95 5.97
CA LEU A 130 -3.56 6.92 4.90
C LEU A 130 -2.97 8.30 5.26
N GLN A 131 -3.11 8.74 6.51
CA GLN A 131 -2.51 9.99 6.96
C GLN A 131 -0.97 9.93 6.94
N LYS A 132 -0.37 8.78 7.30
CA LYS A 132 1.08 8.57 7.16
C LYS A 132 1.53 8.66 5.71
N LEU A 133 0.77 8.07 4.77
CA LEU A 133 1.05 8.18 3.34
C LEU A 133 0.98 9.63 2.86
N ILE A 134 -0.05 10.38 3.25
CA ILE A 134 -0.20 11.80 2.91
C ILE A 134 0.99 12.62 3.42
N ASN A 135 1.43 12.37 4.65
CA ASN A 135 2.57 13.09 5.23
C ASN A 135 3.87 12.74 4.51
N PHE A 136 4.11 11.47 4.21
CA PHE A 136 5.26 11.02 3.42
C PHE A 136 5.32 11.72 2.06
N ILE A 137 4.22 11.77 1.32
CA ILE A 137 4.15 12.46 0.03
C ILE A 137 4.33 13.98 0.20
N ARG A 138 3.84 14.56 1.30
CA ARG A 138 4.00 16.01 1.54
C ARG A 138 5.44 16.39 1.85
N GLU A 139 6.14 15.58 2.64
CA GLU A 139 7.47 15.89 3.16
C GLU A 139 8.56 15.55 2.13
N ASP A 140 8.49 14.37 1.50
CA ASP A 140 9.56 13.89 0.61
C ASP A 140 9.34 14.27 -0.86
N TYR A 141 8.10 14.57 -1.25
CA TYR A 141 7.74 14.66 -2.67
C TYR A 141 7.60 16.09 -3.21
N GLN A 142 7.62 17.13 -2.37
CA GLN A 142 7.50 18.52 -2.84
C GLN A 142 8.70 18.97 -3.69
N GLU A 143 9.91 18.59 -3.32
CA GLU A 143 11.13 18.98 -4.04
C GLU A 143 11.30 18.18 -5.34
N GLU A 144 10.95 16.90 -5.32
CA GLU A 144 11.09 16.01 -6.48
C GLU A 144 9.99 16.27 -7.54
N LEU A 145 8.76 16.59 -7.12
CA LEU A 145 7.69 16.99 -8.04
C LEU A 145 8.06 18.29 -8.78
N ALA A 146 8.65 19.26 -8.06
CA ALA A 146 9.15 20.49 -8.66
C ALA A 146 10.26 20.21 -9.70
N ARG A 147 11.16 19.26 -9.42
CA ARG A 147 12.22 18.85 -10.36
C ARG A 147 11.65 18.16 -11.60
N ARG A 148 10.75 17.19 -11.44
CA ARG A 148 10.16 16.45 -12.58
C ARG A 148 9.26 17.32 -13.46
N LEU A 149 8.59 18.32 -12.90
CA LEU A 149 7.84 19.32 -13.68
C LEU A 149 8.74 20.19 -14.58
N LEU A 150 10.02 20.35 -14.24
CA LEU A 150 10.99 21.08 -15.07
C LEU A 150 11.55 20.21 -16.21
N GLU A 151 11.49 18.89 -16.07
CA GLU A 151 12.01 17.92 -17.06
C GLU A 151 10.97 17.52 -18.13
N MET A 152 9.68 17.63 -17.81
CA MET A 152 8.58 17.51 -18.79
C MET A 152 8.63 18.64 -19.85
#